data_AF-A0AAV8YEN8-F1
#
_entry.id   AF-A0AAV8YEN8-F1
#
_cell.length_a   1.000
_cell.length_b   1.000
_cell.length_c   1.000
_cell.angle_alpha   90.00
_cell.angle_beta   90.00
_cell.angle_gamma   90.00
#
_symmetry.space_group_name_H-M   'P 1'
#
loop_
_entity.id
_entity.type
_entity.pdbx_description
1 polymer ?
#
loop_
_entity_poly.entity_id
_entity_poly.type
_entity_poly.pdbx_seq_one_letter_code
_entity_poly.pdbx_strand_id
1 'polypeptide(L)'
;MVIAIDIDPKKIEMARHNAQVYGVANNIDFIVGDFLQLADTLKADVVFLSPPWGGPTYARETVYDLEKNVAASSYFGITNGCKKDISKCCRFLTKKF
;
A
#
# COMPACT_ATOMS: atom_id res chain seq x y z
N MET A 1 -8.28 7.16 12.22
CA MET A 1 -6.83 7.05 12.39
C MET A 1 -6.28 6.23 11.23
N VAL A 2 -5.17 6.64 10.63
CA VAL A 2 -4.56 5.99 9.46
C VAL A 2 -3.12 5.64 9.79
N ILE A 3 -2.67 4.45 9.38
CA ILE A 3 -1.25 4.08 9.43
C ILE A 3 -0.71 4.13 7.99
N ALA A 4 0.19 5.05 7.71
CA ALA A 4 0.82 5.24 6.41
C ALA A 4 2.22 4.62 6.40
N ILE A 5 2.42 3.59 5.58
CA ILE A 5 3.67 2.83 5.48
C ILE A 5 4.21 2.93 4.07
N ASP A 6 5.47 3.34 3.93
CA ASP A 6 6.21 3.24 2.67
C ASP A 6 7.66 2.83 2.97
N ILE A 7 8.26 2.07 2.06
CA ILE A 7 9.66 1.64 2.18
C ILE A 7 10.62 2.81 1.92
N ASP A 8 10.19 3.81 1.14
CA ASP A 8 11.00 4.98 0.82
C ASP A 8 10.79 6.10 1.86
N PRO A 9 11.83 6.46 2.64
CA PRO A 9 11.72 7.53 3.64
C PRO A 9 11.33 8.89 3.04
N LYS A 10 11.73 9.18 1.80
CA LYS A 10 11.37 10.45 1.14
C LYS A 10 9.88 10.54 0.86
N LYS A 11 9.23 9.42 0.54
CA LYS A 11 7.78 9.39 0.34
C LYS A 11 7.02 9.64 1.63
N ILE A 12 7.49 9.10 2.75
CA ILE A 12 6.92 9.40 4.06
C ILE A 12 7.08 10.89 4.42
N GLU A 13 8.24 11.48 4.14
CA GLU A 13 8.45 12.92 4.35
C GLU A 13 7.46 13.77 3.53
N MET A 14 7.32 13.48 2.23
CA MET A 14 6.36 14.15 1.36
C MET A 14 4.91 13.94 1.81
N ALA A 15 4.54 12.72 2.22
CA ALA A 15 3.20 12.42 2.70
C ALA A 15 2.88 13.18 3.99
N ARG A 16 3.85 13.29 4.91
CA ARG A 16 3.70 14.07 6.14
C ARG A 16 3.55 15.55 5.85
N HIS A 17 4.38 16.11 4.96
CA HIS A 17 4.27 17.49 4.53
C HIS A 17 2.88 17.78 3.92
N ASN A 18 2.42 16.94 3.01
CA ASN A 18 1.10 17.09 2.41
C ASN A 18 -0.01 17.00 3.48
N ALA A 19 0.07 16.04 4.39
CA ALA A 19 -0.91 15.91 5.48
C ALA A 19 -0.95 17.12 6.41
N GLN A 20 0.19 17.79 6.63
CA GLN A 20 0.26 19.06 7.37
C GLN A 20 -0.45 20.18 6.61
N VAL A 21 -0.21 20.30 5.30
CA VAL A 21 -0.89 21.28 4.43
C VAL A 21 -2.41 21.08 4.46
N TYR A 22 -2.89 19.82 4.47
CA TYR A 22 -4.32 19.50 4.56
C TYR A 22 -4.89 19.52 5.99
N GLY A 23 -4.07 19.80 7.02
CA GLY A 23 -4.53 19.88 8.42
C GLY A 23 -4.93 18.53 9.05
N VAL A 24 -4.51 17.40 8.45
CA VAL A 24 -4.88 16.04 8.88
C VAL A 24 -3.71 15.23 9.44
N ALA A 25 -2.51 15.80 9.52
CA ALA A 25 -1.30 15.11 9.95
C ALA A 25 -1.44 14.39 11.31
N ASN A 26 -2.17 14.97 12.26
CA ASN A 26 -2.38 14.39 13.60
C ASN A 26 -3.26 13.13 13.60
N ASN A 27 -3.90 12.80 12.48
CA ASN A 27 -4.73 11.61 12.32
C ASN A 27 -3.99 10.45 11.64
N ILE A 28 -2.69 10.63 11.32
CA ILE A 28 -1.90 9.70 10.52
C ILE A 28 -0.59 9.35 11.26
N ASP A 29 -0.38 8.06 11.50
CA ASP A 29 0.88 7.52 11.97
C ASP A 29 1.74 7.12 10.76
N PHE A 30 2.91 7.74 10.64
CA PHE A 30 3.82 7.52 9.52
C PHE A 30 4.95 6.55 9.90
N ILE A 31 5.11 5.46 9.16
CA ILE A 31 6.15 4.45 9.38
C ILE A 31 6.95 4.27 8.10
N VAL A 32 8.28 4.36 8.21
CA VAL A 32 9.20 3.96 7.13
C VAL A 32 9.51 2.48 7.33
N GLY A 33 9.16 1.64 6.36
CA GLY A 33 9.40 0.20 6.49
C GLY A 33 8.79 -0.63 5.38
N ASP A 34 9.17 -1.90 5.35
CA ASP A 34 8.59 -2.89 4.46
C ASP A 34 7.27 -3.41 5.04
N PHE A 35 6.16 -3.12 4.34
CA PHE A 35 4.83 -3.58 4.72
C PHE A 35 4.77 -5.10 4.88
N LEU A 36 5.49 -5.88 4.06
CA LEU A 36 5.44 -7.35 4.12
C LEU A 36 6.00 -7.90 5.44
N GLN A 37 6.94 -7.19 6.05
CA GLN A 37 7.52 -7.56 7.35
C GLN A 37 6.69 -7.06 8.52
N LEU A 38 5.99 -5.93 8.34
CA LEU A 38 5.18 -5.30 9.39
C LEU A 38 3.74 -5.83 9.45
N ALA A 39 3.22 -6.39 8.36
CA ALA A 39 1.81 -6.77 8.20
C ALA A 39 1.30 -7.65 9.35
N ASP A 40 2.09 -8.62 9.80
CA ASP A 40 1.70 -9.56 10.87
C ASP A 40 1.62 -8.90 12.27
N THR A 41 2.18 -7.70 12.45
CA THR A 41 2.16 -6.96 13.72
C THR A 41 1.09 -5.87 13.77
N LEU A 42 0.46 -5.58 12.64
CA LEU A 42 -0.48 -4.48 12.49
C LEU A 42 -1.93 -4.97 12.61
N LYS A 43 -2.77 -4.15 13.26
CA LYS A 43 -4.22 -4.38 13.37
C LYS A 43 -4.96 -3.19 12.79
N ALA A 44 -5.86 -3.45 11.85
CA ALA A 44 -6.67 -2.42 11.22
C ALA A 44 -7.98 -3.01 10.69
N ASP A 45 -9.06 -2.22 10.72
CA ASP A 45 -10.35 -2.63 10.16
C ASP A 45 -10.30 -2.75 8.63
N VAL A 46 -9.51 -1.86 8.01
CA VAL A 46 -9.37 -1.75 6.55
C VAL A 46 -7.90 -1.59 6.21
N VAL A 47 -7.44 -2.38 5.23
CA VAL A 47 -6.13 -2.18 4.60
C VAL A 47 -6.31 -1.70 3.16
N PHE A 48 -5.61 -0.62 2.83
CA PHE A 48 -5.56 -0.05 1.48
C PHE A 48 -4.19 -0.29 0.87
N LEU A 49 -4.13 -0.90 -0.32
CA LEU A 49 -2.89 -1.32 -0.96
C LEU A 49 -2.75 -0.66 -2.33
N SER A 50 -1.64 0.06 -2.50
CA SER A 50 -1.22 0.69 -3.75
C SER A 50 0.25 0.32 -4.06
N PRO A 51 0.53 -0.95 -4.43
CA PRO A 51 1.89 -1.40 -4.72
C PRO A 51 2.50 -0.66 -5.92
N PRO A 52 3.82 -0.75 -6.13
CA PRO A 52 4.44 -0.24 -7.35
C PRO A 52 3.95 -1.03 -8.56
N TRP A 53 3.38 -0.33 -9.54
CA TRP A 53 2.78 -0.92 -10.74
C TRP A 53 3.74 -1.10 -11.92
N GLY A 54 5.04 -0.81 -11.73
CA GLY A 54 6.01 -0.83 -12.83
C GLY A 54 6.01 0.43 -13.70
N GLY A 55 5.47 1.56 -13.20
CA GLY A 55 5.52 2.87 -13.88
C GLY A 55 4.52 3.02 -15.04
N PRO A 56 4.48 4.18 -15.74
CA PRO A 56 3.42 4.54 -16.69
C PRO A 56 3.20 3.55 -17.84
N THR A 57 4.17 2.67 -18.11
CA THR A 57 4.09 1.62 -19.11
C THR A 57 3.03 0.56 -18.80
N TYR A 58 2.60 0.38 -17.54
CA TYR A 58 1.53 -0.56 -17.19
C TYR A 58 0.23 -0.29 -17.96
N ALA A 59 -0.04 0.97 -18.31
CA ALA A 59 -1.26 1.37 -19.00
C ALA A 59 -1.29 0.92 -20.47
N ARG A 60 -0.13 0.57 -21.04
CA ARG A 60 0.01 0.17 -22.45
C ARG A 60 -0.25 -1.31 -22.68
N GLU A 61 -0.12 -2.14 -21.65
CA GLU A 61 -0.42 -3.57 -21.75
C GLU A 61 -1.94 -3.76 -21.87
N THR A 62 -2.40 -4.65 -22.75
CA THR A 62 -3.84 -4.95 -22.90
C THR A 62 -4.40 -5.63 -21.66
N VAL A 63 -3.65 -6.60 -21.12
CA VAL A 63 -3.93 -7.30 -19.87
C VAL A 63 -2.75 -7.09 -18.92
N TYR A 64 -3.03 -6.62 -17.71
CA TYR A 64 -2.01 -6.44 -16.68
C TYR A 64 -2.02 -7.62 -15.73
N ASP A 65 -0.98 -8.46 -15.79
CA ASP A 65 -0.85 -9.64 -14.95
C ASP A 65 -0.31 -9.24 -13.56
N LEU A 66 -1.15 -9.38 -12.54
CA LEU A 66 -0.83 -8.99 -11.18
C LEU A 66 0.30 -9.82 -10.57
N GLU A 67 0.35 -11.13 -10.83
CA GLU A 67 1.36 -12.02 -10.25
C GLU A 67 2.73 -11.78 -10.88
N LYS A 68 2.73 -11.50 -12.18
CA LYS A 68 3.96 -11.23 -12.94
C LYS A 68 4.50 -9.82 -12.68
N ASN A 69 3.62 -8.81 -12.65
CA ASN A 69 4.03 -7.41 -12.69
C ASN A 69 4.13 -6.76 -11.31
N VAL A 70 3.35 -7.23 -10.33
CA VAL A 70 3.53 -6.86 -8.93
C VAL A 70 4.16 -8.06 -8.25
N ALA A 71 5.49 -8.03 -8.10
CA ALA A 71 6.32 -9.14 -7.59
C ALA A 71 5.52 -10.21 -6.82
N ALA A 72 5.45 -11.43 -7.35
CA ALA A 72 4.58 -12.51 -6.87
C ALA A 72 4.66 -12.76 -5.35
N SER A 73 5.84 -12.57 -4.74
CA SER A 73 6.05 -12.64 -3.28
C SER A 73 5.26 -11.57 -2.51
N SER A 74 5.16 -10.36 -3.08
CA SER A 74 4.38 -9.26 -2.54
C SER A 74 2.89 -9.53 -2.65
N TYR A 75 2.38 -10.10 -3.75
CA TYR A 75 0.94 -10.36 -3.90
C TYR A 75 0.42 -11.44 -2.93
N PHE A 76 1.15 -12.54 -2.79
CA PHE A 76 0.80 -13.62 -1.87
C PHE A 76 1.01 -13.20 -0.40
N GLY A 77 2.09 -12.45 -0.11
CA GLY A 77 2.35 -11.87 1.21
C GLY A 77 1.29 -10.86 1.63
N ILE A 78 0.88 -9.97 0.72
CA ILE A 78 -0.20 -8.99 0.94
C ILE A 78 -1.54 -9.70 1.21
N THR A 79 -1.87 -10.75 0.45
CA THR A 79 -3.14 -11.47 0.64
C THR A 79 -3.16 -12.31 1.92
N ASN A 80 -2.02 -12.86 2.35
CA ASN A 80 -1.94 -13.69 3.56
C ASN A 80 -1.77 -12.87 4.85
N GLY A 81 -1.00 -11.78 4.83
CA GLY A 81 -0.92 -10.84 5.97
C GLY A 81 -2.28 -10.21 6.29
N CYS A 82 -3.09 -9.96 5.25
CA CYS A 82 -4.47 -9.49 5.38
C CYS A 82 -5.46 -10.48 6.03
N LYS A 83 -5.15 -11.79 6.11
CA LYS A 83 -6.14 -12.81 6.50
C LYS A 83 -6.26 -13.06 7.99
N LYS A 84 -5.34 -12.58 8.83
CA LYS A 84 -5.30 -12.95 10.25
C LYS A 84 -6.02 -11.96 11.19
N ASP A 85 -6.00 -10.67 10.88
CA ASP A 85 -6.53 -9.63 11.80
C ASP A 85 -7.22 -8.45 11.08
N ILE A 86 -7.50 -8.55 9.77
CA ILE A 86 -8.09 -7.47 8.97
C ILE A 86 -9.45 -7.86 8.43
N SER A 87 -10.46 -7.06 8.78
CA SER A 87 -11.87 -7.29 8.43
C SER A 87 -12.15 -7.09 6.93
N LYS A 88 -11.42 -6.16 6.27
CA LYS A 88 -11.60 -5.80 4.86
C LYS A 88 -10.29 -5.36 4.19
N CYS A 89 -9.94 -5.93 3.04
CA CYS A 89 -8.79 -5.46 2.24
C CYS A 89 -9.25 -4.85 0.91
N CYS A 90 -8.96 -3.56 0.76
CA CYS A 90 -9.23 -2.77 -0.44
C CYS A 90 -7.94 -2.59 -1.24
N ARG A 91 -8.01 -2.79 -2.55
CA ARG A 91 -6.86 -2.62 -3.45
C ARG A 91 -7.15 -1.51 -4.43
N PHE A 92 -6.20 -0.61 -4.62
CA PHE A 92 -6.26 0.28 -5.76
C PHE A 92 -5.90 -0.53 -7.00
N LEU A 93 -6.79 -0.63 -7.98
CA LEU A 93 -6.50 -1.30 -9.24
C LEU A 93 -6.40 -0.22 -10.31
N THR A 94 -5.24 -0.12 -10.95
CA THR A 94 -4.90 0.97 -11.87
C THR A 94 -5.62 0.89 -13.21
N LYS A 95 -6.31 -0.21 -13.48
CA LYS A 95 -7.09 -0.43 -14.70
C LYS A 95 -8.54 -0.74 -14.35
N LYS A 96 -9.48 -0.09 -15.05
CA LYS A 96 -10.89 -0.50 -15.05
C LYS A 96 -10.96 -1.87 -15.73
N PHE A 97 -11.52 -2.85 -15.02
CA PHE A 97 -11.91 -4.14 -15.58
C PHE A 97 -13.13 -3.97 -16.49
#